data_AF-A0A2S2P062-F1
#
_entry.id   AF-A0A2S2P062-F1
#
_cell.length_a   1.000
_cell.length_b   1.000
_cell.length_c   1.000
_cell.angle_alpha   90.00
_cell.angle_beta   90.00
_cell.angle_gamma   90.00
#
_symmetry.space_group_name_H-M   'P 1'
#
loop_
_entity.id
_entity.type
_entity.pdbx_description
1 polymer ?
#
loop_
_entity_poly.entity_id
_entity_poly.type
_entity_poly.pdbx_seq_one_letter_code
_entity_poly.pdbx_strand_id
1 'polypeptide(L)'
;MTAHIGIQKFSVTIARFGIPKAITSDGAKCFAGFEFQVFCKNLGIRHMTSAPFHPESNGCAESTVKTIKNFFKKCSTAQSQLNKFLLMYRNTPHSTTRETPAQ
;
A
#
# COMPACT_ATOMS: atom_id res chain seq x y z
N MET A 1 -11.44 4.39 9.60
CA MET A 1 -10.04 3.97 9.89
C MET A 1 -9.44 5.08 10.75
N THR A 2 -8.71 4.77 11.81
CA THR A 2 -8.05 5.76 12.68
C THR A 2 -6.54 5.73 12.44
N ALA A 3 -5.82 6.81 12.75
CA ALA A 3 -4.37 6.89 12.56
C ALA A 3 -3.64 5.71 13.25
N HIS A 4 -4.07 5.33 14.45
CA HIS A 4 -3.53 4.20 15.19
C HIS A 4 -3.60 2.86 14.43
N ILE A 5 -4.74 2.52 13.83
CA ILE A 5 -4.89 1.28 13.05
C ILE A 5 -4.00 1.34 11.80
N GLY A 6 -3.89 2.51 11.17
CA GLY A 6 -2.98 2.73 10.05
C GLY A 6 -1.53 2.45 10.43
N ILE A 7 -1.06 3.05 11.53
CA ILE A 7 0.29 2.86 12.05
C ILE A 7 0.57 1.39 12.35
N GLN A 8 -0.33 0.68 13.03
CA GLN A 8 -0.18 -0.75 13.33
C GLN A 8 0.01 -1.60 12.06
N LYS A 9 -0.79 -1.33 11.01
CA LYS A 9 -0.65 -2.03 9.72
C LYS A 9 0.67 -1.66 9.01
N PHE A 10 1.10 -0.41 9.09
CA PHE A 10 2.39 0.03 8.55
C PHE A 10 3.55 -0.64 9.28
N SER A 11 3.54 -0.71 10.61
CA SER A 11 4.58 -1.38 11.39
C SER A 11 4.78 -2.85 11.00
N VAL A 12 3.69 -3.60 10.81
CA VAL A 12 3.77 -5.00 10.33
C VAL A 12 4.37 -5.09 8.92
N THR A 13 4.04 -4.13 8.06
CA THR A 13 4.56 -4.09 6.68
C THR A 13 6.05 -3.75 6.66
N ILE A 14 6.45 -2.72 7.42
CA ILE A 14 7.85 -2.30 7.57
C ILE A 14 8.70 -3.41 8.20
N ALA A 15 8.17 -4.14 9.19
CA ALA A 15 8.88 -5.28 9.77
C ALA A 15 9.13 -6.41 8.75
N ARG A 16 8.32 -6.52 7.70
CA ARG A 16 8.46 -7.55 6.66
C ARG A 16 9.35 -7.12 5.49
N PHE A 17 9.28 -5.87 5.07
CA PHE A 17 9.95 -5.36 3.87
C PHE A 17 11.12 -4.42 4.16
N GLY A 18 11.32 -4.05 5.43
CA GLY A 18 12.29 -3.03 5.84
C GLY A 18 11.71 -1.63 5.86
N ILE A 19 12.50 -0.68 6.37
CA ILE A 19 12.12 0.73 6.47
C ILE A 19 12.23 1.38 5.09
N PRO A 20 11.13 1.89 4.51
CA PRO A 20 11.16 2.56 3.21
C PRO A 20 11.81 3.94 3.34
N LYS A 21 12.45 4.41 2.26
CA LYS A 21 13.02 5.76 2.21
C LYS A 21 11.95 6.85 2.20
N ALA A 22 10.82 6.59 1.55
CA ALA A 22 9.70 7.51 1.46
C ALA A 22 8.36 6.78 1.40
N ILE A 23 7.31 7.41 1.91
CA ILE A 23 5.93 6.96 1.80
C ILE A 23 5.13 8.10 1.18
N THR A 24 4.41 7.79 0.11
CA THR A 24 3.44 8.72 -0.49
C THR A 24 2.04 8.31 -0.06
N SER A 25 1.24 9.26 0.45
CA SER A 25 -0.15 9.01 0.86
C SER A 25 -1.09 10.05 0.28
N ASP A 26 -2.36 9.68 0.14
CA ASP A 26 -3.42 10.65 -0.11
C ASP A 26 -3.67 11.49 1.15
N GLY A 27 -4.21 12.70 0.99
CA GLY A 27 -4.46 13.65 2.09
C GLY A 27 -5.51 13.22 3.11
N ALA A 28 -5.86 11.93 3.19
CA ALA A 28 -6.76 11.40 4.21
C ALA A 28 -6.30 11.76 5.62
N LYS A 29 -7.28 12.09 6.47
CA LYS A 29 -7.07 12.48 7.88
C LYS A 29 -6.28 11.45 8.70
N CYS A 30 -6.26 10.19 8.28
CA CYS A 30 -5.49 9.12 8.92
C CYS A 30 -3.98 9.26 8.71
N PHE A 31 -3.56 9.85 7.59
CA PHE A 31 -2.15 10.06 7.23
C PHE A 31 -1.71 11.50 7.45
N ALA A 32 -2.65 12.45 7.49
CA ALA A 32 -2.37 13.85 7.79
C ALA A 32 -2.29 14.17 9.30
N GLY A 33 -2.56 13.20 10.17
CA GLY A 33 -2.53 13.38 11.63
C GLY A 33 -1.11 13.45 12.21
N PHE A 34 -0.98 14.16 13.35
CA PHE A 34 0.29 14.32 14.07
C PHE A 34 0.96 12.98 14.42
N GLU A 35 0.17 12.00 14.87
CA GLU A 35 0.68 10.67 15.24
C GLU A 35 1.42 9.98 14.08
N PHE A 36 0.90 10.08 12.85
CA PHE A 36 1.51 9.46 11.67
C PHE A 36 2.79 10.18 11.25
N GLN A 37 2.80 11.51 11.33
CA GLN A 37 4.01 12.29 11.07
C GLN A 37 5.13 11.96 12.06
N VAL A 38 4.82 11.86 13.36
CA VAL A 38 5.80 11.46 14.39
C VAL A 38 6.32 10.06 14.12
N PHE A 39 5.45 9.12 13.77
CA PHE A 39 5.83 7.76 13.39
C PHE A 39 6.83 7.74 12.21
N CYS A 40 6.51 8.44 11.13
CA CYS A 40 7.42 8.54 9.97
C CYS A 40 8.74 9.21 10.34
N LYS A 41 8.72 10.29 11.13
CA LYS A 41 9.92 11.01 11.56
C LYS A 41 10.82 10.14 12.43
N ASN A 42 10.25 9.37 13.36
CA ASN A 42 11.02 8.47 14.23
C ASN A 42 11.73 7.35 13.46
N LEU A 43 11.13 6.90 12.36
CA LEU A 43 11.72 5.89 11.47
C LEU A 43 12.60 6.49 10.36
N GLY A 44 12.76 7.82 10.30
CA GLY A 44 13.50 8.50 9.23
C GLY A 44 12.85 8.41 7.85
N ILE A 45 11.54 8.15 7.81
CA ILE A 45 10.78 7.99 6.57
C ILE A 45 10.33 9.37 6.08
N ARG A 46 10.62 9.69 4.81
CA ARG A 46 10.09 10.89 4.18
C ARG A 46 8.62 10.70 3.81
N HIS A 47 7.70 11.28 4.58
CA HIS A 47 6.28 11.28 4.25
C HIS A 47 5.98 12.38 3.22
N MET A 48 5.44 11.98 2.08
CA MET A 48 4.99 12.87 1.01
C MET A 48 3.47 12.75 0.90
N THR A 49 2.77 13.88 0.99
CA THR A 49 1.34 13.91 0.70
C THR A 49 1.18 14.26 -0.77
N SER A 50 0.52 13.40 -1.55
CA SER A 50 0.23 13.75 -2.94
C SER A 50 -0.61 15.03 -2.96
N ALA A 51 -0.09 16.06 -3.62
CA ALA A 51 -0.88 17.24 -3.94
C ALA A 51 -2.07 16.82 -4.82
N PRO A 52 -3.20 17.55 -4.78
CA PRO A 52 -4.39 17.24 -5.58
C PRO A 52 -4.15 17.14 -7.10
N PHE A 53 -2.98 17.54 -7.59
CA PHE A 53 -2.58 17.54 -8.99
C PHE A 53 -1.66 16.39 -9.44
N HIS A 54 -1.27 15.45 -8.57
CA HIS A 54 -0.51 14.24 -8.95
C HIS A 54 -1.23 12.93 -8.60
N PRO A 55 -2.40 12.66 -9.21
CA PRO A 55 -3.11 11.38 -9.04
C PRO A 55 -2.30 10.19 -9.56
N GLU A 56 -1.39 10.39 -10.52
CA GLU A 56 -0.58 9.31 -11.11
C GLU A 56 0.32 8.61 -10.08
N SER A 57 0.84 9.34 -9.09
CA SER A 57 1.68 8.75 -8.04
C SER A 57 0.92 7.74 -7.17
N ASN A 58 -0.40 7.90 -7.05
CA ASN A 58 -1.27 6.94 -6.37
C ASN A 58 -1.97 5.97 -7.34
N GLY A 59 -1.91 6.23 -8.64
CA GLY A 59 -2.57 5.47 -9.68
C GLY A 59 -2.18 3.99 -9.70
N CYS A 60 -0.92 3.66 -9.40
CA CYS A 60 -0.49 2.26 -9.26
C CYS A 60 -1.17 1.56 -8.07
N ALA A 61 -1.28 2.24 -6.92
CA ALA A 61 -1.97 1.72 -5.75
C ALA A 61 -3.47 1.54 -6.04
N GLU A 62 -4.11 2.54 -6.67
CA GLU A 62 -5.52 2.49 -7.03
C GLU A 62 -5.82 1.40 -8.06
N SER A 63 -4.96 1.22 -9.07
CA SER A 63 -5.07 0.16 -10.08
C SER A 63 -4.96 -1.23 -9.45
N THR A 64 -4.04 -1.40 -8.51
CA THR A 64 -3.87 -2.67 -7.77
C THR A 64 -5.11 -2.96 -6.92
N VAL A 65 -5.62 -1.96 -6.19
CA VAL A 65 -6.86 -2.10 -5.40
C VAL A 65 -8.06 -2.44 -6.30
N LYS A 66 -8.16 -1.81 -7.49
CA LYS A 66 -9.20 -2.12 -8.48
C LYS A 66 -9.11 -3.56 -8.96
N THR A 67 -7.90 -4.06 -9.21
CA THR A 67 -7.65 -5.46 -9.60
C THR A 67 -8.09 -6.43 -8.51
N ILE A 68 -7.71 -6.16 -7.25
CA ILE A 68 -8.12 -6.98 -6.10
C ILE A 68 -9.65 -6.97 -5.92
N LYS A 69 -10.29 -5.80 -6.03
CA LYS A 69 -11.75 -5.69 -5.96
C LYS A 69 -12.44 -6.48 -7.07
N ASN A 70 -11.92 -6.44 -8.29
CA ASN A 70 -12.45 -7.23 -9.40
C ASN A 70 -12.26 -8.74 -9.20
N PHE A 71 -11.15 -9.16 -8.57
CA PHE A 71 -10.96 -10.55 -8.17
C PHE A 71 -12.03 -10.99 -7.14
N PHE A 72 -12.28 -10.18 -6.11
CA PHE A 72 -13.33 -10.47 -5.12
C PHE A 72 -14.76 -10.36 -5.66
N LYS A 73 -15.00 -9.72 -6.80
CA LYS A 73 -16.30 -9.83 -7.47
C LYS A 73 -16.54 -11.22 -8.05
N LYS A 74 -15.47 -11.95 -8.39
CA LYS A 74 -15.52 -13.28 -9.00
C LYS A 74 -15.32 -14.42 -7.99
N CYS A 75 -14.92 -14.12 -6.76
CA CYS A 75 -14.57 -15.08 -5.71
C CYS A 75 -15.08 -14.61 -4.34
N SER A 76 -15.09 -15.48 -3.33
CA SER A 76 -15.48 -15.06 -1.98
C SER A 76 -14.45 -14.10 -1.36
N THR A 77 -14.91 -13.23 -0.46
CA THR A 77 -14.08 -12.30 0.33
C THR A 77 -13.27 -12.99 1.43
N ALA A 78 -13.10 -14.31 1.34
CA ALA A 78 -12.35 -15.10 2.31
C ALA A 78 -10.84 -14.76 2.26
N GLN A 79 -10.21 -14.71 3.43
CA GLN A 79 -8.78 -14.44 3.56
C GLN A 79 -7.91 -15.43 2.77
N SER A 80 -8.36 -16.69 2.62
CA SER A 80 -7.63 -17.70 1.83
C SER A 80 -7.57 -17.34 0.34
N GLN A 81 -8.63 -16.74 -0.21
CA GLN A 81 -8.67 -16.30 -1.61
C GLN A 81 -7.79 -15.07 -1.82
N LEU A 82 -7.75 -14.15 -0.86
CA LEU A 82 -6.81 -13.04 -0.88
C LEU A 82 -5.36 -13.52 -0.91
N ASN A 83 -5.02 -14.49 -0.06
CA ASN A 83 -3.66 -15.05 -0.01
C ASN A 83 -3.29 -15.73 -1.33
N LYS A 84 -4.22 -16.48 -1.95
CA LYS A 84 -4.03 -17.07 -3.28
C LYS A 84 -3.82 -16.00 -4.36
N PHE A 85 -4.66 -14.96 -4.38
CA PHE A 85 -4.51 -13.85 -5.31
C PHE A 85 -3.15 -13.17 -5.16
N LEU A 86 -2.75 -12.85 -3.92
CA LEU A 86 -1.46 -12.20 -3.64
C LEU A 86 -0.27 -13.07 -4.06
N LEU A 87 -0.36 -14.40 -3.91
CA LEU A 87 0.66 -15.32 -4.38
C LEU A 87 0.77 -15.31 -5.90
N MET A 88 -0.35 -15.39 -6.62
CA MET A 88 -0.33 -15.35 -8.09
C MET A 88 0.14 -13.99 -8.61
N TYR A 89 -0.39 -12.90 -8.06
CA TYR A 89 -0.05 -11.54 -8.48
C TYR A 89 1.45 -11.25 -8.30
N ARG A 90 2.03 -11.64 -7.16
CA ARG A 90 3.46 -11.42 -6.88
C ARG A 90 4.40 -12.29 -7.71
N ASN A 91 3.94 -13.44 -8.19
CA ASN A 91 4.72 -14.35 -9.05
C ASN A 91 4.47 -14.15 -10.55
N THR A 92 3.52 -13.30 -10.94
CA THR A 92 3.23 -13.03 -12.34
C THR A 92 4.02 -11.80 -12.80
N PRO A 93 4.82 -11.89 -13.89
CA PRO A 93 5.56 -10.75 -14.38
C PRO A 93 4.60 -9.65 -14.83
N HIS A 94 4.87 -8.42 -14.38
CA HIS A 94 4.04 -7.28 -14.77
C HIS A 94 4.31 -6.92 -16.23
N SER A 95 3.28 -6.64 -17.01
CA SER A 95 3.40 -6.39 -18.45
C SER A 95 4.33 -5.21 -18.80
N THR A 96 4.38 -4.20 -17.94
CA THR A 96 5.23 -3.01 -18.12
C THR A 96 6.69 -3.22 -17.73
N THR A 97 6.96 -3.86 -16.58
CA THR A 97 8.34 -4.02 -16.06
C THR A 97 8.97 -5.35 -16.48
N ARG A 98 8.17 -6.32 -16.96
CA ARG A 98 8.54 -7.72 -17.25
C ARG A 98 9.12 -8.49 -16.06
N GLU A 99 9.14 -7.88 -14.89
CA GLU A 99 9.61 -8.47 -13.64
C GLU A 99 8.43 -8.81 -12.74
N THR A 100 8.61 -9.82 -11.89
CA THR A 100 7.59 -10.21 -10.92
C THR A 100 7.63 -9.25 -9.72
N PRO A 101 6.48 -8.87 -9.12
CA PRO A 101 6.48 -7.98 -7.95
C PRO A 101 7.17 -8.55 -6.69
N ALA A 102 7.61 -9.81 -6.72
CA ALA A 102 8.36 -10.46 -5.65
C ALA A 102 9.89 -10.32 -5.80
N GLN A 103 10.37 -10.01 -7.01
CA GLN A 103 11.79 -9.72 -7.30
C GLN A 103 12.10 -8.26 -6.95
#